data_AF-A0A8S3D183-F1
#
_entry.id   AF-A0A8S3D183-F1
#
_cell.length_a   1.000
_cell.length_b   1.000
_cell.length_c   1.000
_cell.angle_alpha   90.00
_cell.angle_beta   90.00
_cell.angle_gamma   90.00
#
_symmetry.space_group_name_H-M   'P 1'
#
loop_
_entity.id
_entity.type
_entity.pdbx_description
1 polymer ?
#
loop_
_entity_poly.entity_id
_entity_poly.type
_entity_poly.pdbx_seq_one_letter_code
_entity_poly.pdbx_strand_id
1 'polypeptide(L)'
;YEAVCCPLQSRITFLRVRRIILICWLSSLLTAIPQLFIFEQSFIPGSSTKYQCASTGYTAEWQRRIYFTTFASYVLVIPAFCMTIWYIKIINVLTLSTHTWMPKVEDKSSTTTASTVSSSGTSLAKVKTVHLAMTIIIVFVVCWTPYMVLTLIEVYSNRYWHIPSWLDGVLQTISLAQSSFNPFIYIIFNHKRKRSSTIVLALARPIIQISRIKSRRRK
;
A
#
# COMPACT_ATOMS: atom_id res chain seq x y z
N TYR A 1 -0.10 -11.55 9.32
CA TYR A 1 0.02 -13.01 9.55
C TYR A 1 -0.15 -13.38 11.01
N GLU A 2 0.73 -12.94 11.94
CA GLU A 2 0.66 -13.32 13.37
C GLU A 2 -0.69 -13.02 14.03
N ALA A 3 -1.33 -11.89 13.72
CA ALA A 3 -2.65 -11.54 14.27
C ALA A 3 -3.78 -12.51 13.84
N VAL A 4 -3.61 -13.20 12.71
CA VAL A 4 -4.56 -14.20 12.17
C VAL A 4 -4.25 -15.58 12.73
N CYS A 5 -2.97 -15.99 12.74
CA CYS A 5 -2.57 -17.34 13.13
C CYS A 5 -2.42 -17.55 14.64
N CYS A 6 -2.13 -16.51 15.42
CA CYS A 6 -1.90 -16.61 16.86
C CYS A 6 -2.77 -15.59 17.62
N PRO A 7 -4.08 -15.86 17.82
CA PRO A 7 -5.03 -14.91 18.41
C PRO A 7 -4.66 -14.45 19.83
N LEU A 8 -3.86 -15.22 20.57
CA LEU A 8 -3.48 -14.96 21.96
C LEU A 8 -2.06 -14.37 22.14
N GLN A 9 -1.25 -14.25 21.09
CA GLN A 9 0.17 -13.87 21.19
C GLN A 9 0.57 -12.60 20.43
N SER A 10 -0.31 -12.00 19.64
CA SER A 10 0.01 -10.78 18.90
C SER A 10 -0.19 -9.53 19.77
N ARG A 11 0.64 -9.33 20.79
CA ARG A 11 0.86 -8.01 21.40
C ARG A 11 2.17 -7.46 20.86
N ILE A 12 2.12 -6.92 19.64
CA ILE A 12 3.25 -6.12 19.15
C ILE A 12 3.40 -4.94 20.11
N THR A 13 4.54 -4.86 20.79
CA THR A 13 4.80 -3.78 21.73
C THR A 13 4.93 -2.45 20.99
N PHE A 14 4.51 -1.36 21.63
CA PHE A 14 4.62 -0.01 21.06
C PHE A 14 6.07 0.33 20.65
N LEU A 15 7.05 -0.14 21.44
CA LEU A 15 8.48 -0.03 21.14
C LEU A 15 8.87 -0.77 19.85
N ARG A 16 8.36 -1.98 19.63
CA ARG A 16 8.62 -2.75 18.40
C ARG A 16 8.01 -2.07 17.18
N VAL A 17 6.79 -1.55 17.29
CA VAL A 17 6.16 -0.76 16.20
C VAL A 17 7.00 0.48 15.88
N ARG A 18 7.39 1.25 16.90
CA ARG A 18 8.20 2.47 16.72
C ARG A 18 9.56 2.17 16.07
N ARG A 19 10.20 1.06 16.45
CA ARG A 19 11.46 0.60 15.83
C ARG A 19 11.26 0.24 14.36
N ILE A 20 10.20 -0.50 14.03
CA ILE A 20 9.89 -0.85 12.63
C ILE A 20 9.64 0.41 11.79
N ILE A 21 8.84 1.35 12.31
CA ILE A 21 8.59 2.64 11.64
C ILE A 21 9.90 3.39 11.40
N LEU A 22 10.78 3.48 12.41
CA LEU A 22 12.08 4.13 12.27
C LEU A 22 12.95 3.48 11.18
N ILE A 23 13.02 2.14 11.16
CA ILE A 23 13.76 1.40 10.14
C ILE A 23 13.19 1.71 8.75
N CYS A 24 11.87 1.73 8.57
CA CYS A 24 11.24 2.07 7.30
C CYS A 24 11.57 3.50 6.85
N TRP A 25 11.58 4.47 7.78
CA TRP A 25 11.94 5.85 7.46
C TRP A 25 13.41 5.96 7.05
N LEU A 26 14.32 5.35 7.80
CA LEU A 26 15.75 5.36 7.49
C LEU A 26 16.07 4.65 6.18
N SER A 27 15.42 3.52 5.90
CA SER A 27 15.58 2.83 4.62
C SER A 27 15.07 3.67 3.46
N SER A 28 13.94 4.37 3.64
CA SER A 28 13.38 5.26 2.63
C SER A 28 14.31 6.44 2.34
N LEU A 29 14.87 7.06 3.39
CA LEU A 29 15.88 8.11 3.27
C LEU A 29 17.10 7.60 2.49
N LEU A 30 17.61 6.42 2.86
CA LEU A 30 18.77 5.83 2.18
C LEU A 30 18.53 5.61 0.69
N THR A 31 17.35 5.11 0.31
CA THR A 31 16.98 4.92 -1.10
C THR A 31 16.69 6.22 -1.86
N ALA A 32 16.35 7.30 -1.14
CA ALA A 32 16.07 8.61 -1.73
C ALA A 32 17.35 9.44 -1.96
N ILE A 33 18.43 9.21 -1.19
CA ILE A 33 19.69 9.96 -1.33
C ILE A 33 20.23 9.98 -2.78
N PRO A 34 20.29 8.86 -3.51
CA PRO A 34 20.77 8.88 -4.91
C PRO A 34 19.95 9.81 -5.82
N GLN A 35 18.66 10.01 -5.52
CA GLN A 35 17.79 10.85 -6.34
C GLN A 35 18.24 12.32 -6.33
N LEU A 36 18.85 12.80 -5.25
CA LEU A 36 19.34 14.18 -5.13
C LEU A 36 20.48 14.49 -6.10
N PHE A 37 21.26 13.48 -6.48
CA PHE A 37 22.40 13.65 -7.40
C PHE A 37 22.03 13.28 -8.85
N ILE A 38 21.04 12.41 -9.03
CA ILE A 38 20.64 11.92 -10.35
C ILE A 38 19.72 12.90 -11.09
N PHE A 39 18.78 13.51 -10.37
CA PHE A 39 17.76 14.39 -10.94
C PHE A 39 18.24 15.84 -10.89
N GLU A 40 18.58 16.37 -12.06
CA GLU A 40 19.10 17.72 -12.21
C GLU A 40 18.24 18.55 -13.16
N GLN A 41 18.32 19.88 -13.02
CA GLN A 41 17.64 20.82 -13.90
C GLN A 41 18.42 20.93 -15.22
N SER A 42 17.75 20.67 -16.35
CA SER A 42 18.31 20.79 -17.69
C SER A 42 17.38 21.59 -18.60
N PHE A 43 17.90 22.11 -19.72
CA PHE A 43 17.07 22.74 -20.74
C PHE A 43 16.27 21.69 -21.52
N ILE A 44 15.06 22.04 -21.94
CA ILE A 44 14.28 21.21 -22.87
C ILE A 44 14.99 21.21 -24.23
N PRO A 45 15.15 20.05 -24.90
CA PRO A 45 15.72 19.99 -26.24
C PRO A 45 15.01 20.95 -27.19
N GLY A 46 15.75 21.91 -27.77
CA GLY A 46 15.21 22.91 -28.70
C GLY A 46 14.67 24.20 -28.07
N SER A 47 14.83 24.42 -26.76
CA SER A 47 14.40 25.65 -26.09
C SER A 47 15.39 26.13 -25.02
N SER A 48 15.92 27.34 -25.16
CA SER A 48 16.84 27.97 -24.18
C SER A 48 16.12 28.69 -23.03
N THR A 49 14.79 28.74 -23.03
CA THR A 49 13.99 29.50 -22.04
C THR A 49 13.15 28.62 -21.12
N LYS A 50 13.12 27.30 -21.37
CA LYS A 50 12.31 26.34 -20.59
C LYS A 50 13.20 25.27 -19.99
N TYR A 51 12.98 25.02 -18.71
CA TYR A 51 13.70 24.03 -17.93
C TYR A 51 12.84 22.78 -17.69
N GLN A 52 13.49 21.64 -17.55
CA GLN A 52 12.93 20.37 -17.14
C GLN A 52 13.79 19.74 -16.04
N CYS A 53 13.18 18.91 -15.20
CA CYS A 53 13.91 18.04 -14.29
C CYS A 53 14.17 16.72 -15.02
N ALA A 54 15.44 16.39 -15.24
CA ALA A 54 15.82 15.20 -16.00
C ALA A 54 16.83 14.36 -15.21
N SER A 55 16.80 13.04 -15.41
CA SER A 55 17.77 12.11 -14.80
C SER A 55 19.08 12.13 -15.60
N THR A 56 19.84 13.22 -15.50
CA THR A 56 21.09 13.41 -16.26
C THR A 56 22.36 13.34 -15.40
N GLY A 57 22.23 13.29 -14.07
CA GLY A 57 23.37 13.28 -13.14
C GLY A 57 24.16 11.96 -13.06
N TYR A 58 24.19 11.17 -14.13
CA TYR A 58 24.97 9.93 -14.21
C TYR A 58 26.34 10.18 -14.85
N THR A 59 27.40 9.60 -14.31
CA THR A 59 28.73 9.66 -14.95
C THR A 59 28.89 8.64 -16.07
N ALA A 60 28.10 7.55 -16.04
CA ALA A 60 28.11 6.52 -17.06
C ALA A 60 26.75 5.82 -17.18
N GLU A 61 26.41 5.32 -18.37
CA GLU A 61 25.09 4.72 -18.66
C GLU A 61 24.82 3.44 -17.84
N TRP A 62 25.86 2.72 -17.41
CA TRP A 62 25.69 1.54 -16.55
C TRP A 62 25.09 1.91 -15.19
N GLN A 63 25.37 3.12 -14.67
CA GLN A 63 24.79 3.59 -13.41
C GLN A 63 23.28 3.79 -13.53
N ARG A 64 22.84 4.36 -14.66
CA ARG A 64 21.42 4.51 -14.99
C ARG A 64 20.70 3.17 -15.05
N ARG A 65 21.32 2.18 -15.71
CA ARG A 65 20.79 0.80 -15.78
C ARG A 65 20.66 0.19 -14.39
N ILE A 66 21.73 0.20 -13.59
CA ILE A 66 21.71 -0.34 -12.21
C ILE A 66 20.67 0.39 -11.34
N TYR A 67 20.58 1.71 -11.44
CA TYR A 67 19.62 2.49 -10.66
C TYR A 67 18.18 2.08 -10.97
N PHE A 68 17.75 2.14 -12.23
CA PHE A 68 16.36 1.85 -12.60
C PHE A 68 16.00 0.37 -12.43
N THR A 69 16.93 -0.56 -12.64
CA THR A 69 16.72 -1.99 -12.37
C THR A 69 16.60 -2.30 -10.88
N THR A 70 17.44 -1.69 -10.06
CA THR A 70 17.36 -1.83 -8.60
C THR A 70 16.05 -1.24 -8.10
N PHE A 71 15.65 -0.07 -8.61
CA PHE A 71 14.37 0.55 -8.26
C PHE A 71 13.18 -0.32 -8.70
N ALA A 72 13.18 -0.82 -9.94
CA ALA A 72 12.13 -1.70 -10.43
C ALA A 72 12.04 -3.00 -9.63
N SER A 73 13.16 -3.61 -9.25
CA SER A 73 13.16 -4.82 -8.42
C SER A 73 12.62 -4.56 -7.01
N TYR A 74 12.98 -3.43 -6.40
CA TYR A 74 12.46 -3.02 -5.10
C TYR A 74 10.94 -2.77 -5.14
N VAL A 75 10.43 -2.15 -6.20
CA VAL A 75 9.01 -1.77 -6.33
C VAL A 75 8.14 -2.91 -6.86
N LEU A 76 8.65 -3.81 -7.70
CA LEU A 76 7.85 -4.87 -8.32
C LEU A 76 8.14 -6.25 -7.74
N VAL A 77 9.42 -6.65 -7.67
CA VAL A 77 9.80 -8.02 -7.34
C VAL A 77 9.59 -8.31 -5.85
N ILE A 78 10.07 -7.45 -4.96
CA ILE A 78 9.93 -7.65 -3.51
C ILE A 78 8.45 -7.66 -3.09
N PRO A 79 7.59 -6.71 -3.52
CA PRO A 79 6.17 -6.74 -3.19
C PRO A 79 5.45 -7.94 -3.79
N ALA A 80 5.72 -8.32 -5.05
CA ALA A 80 5.13 -9.49 -5.66
C ALA A 80 5.50 -10.79 -4.93
N PHE A 81 6.78 -10.95 -4.56
CA PHE A 81 7.25 -12.09 -3.78
C PHE A 81 6.57 -12.17 -2.41
N CYS A 82 6.50 -11.04 -1.69
CA CYS A 82 5.76 -10.96 -0.43
C CYS A 82 4.29 -11.34 -0.60
N MET A 83 3.64 -10.84 -1.66
CA MET A 83 2.24 -11.14 -1.97
C MET A 83 2.00 -12.62 -2.21
N THR A 84 2.86 -13.28 -2.99
CA THR A 84 2.76 -14.71 -3.26
C THR A 84 2.84 -15.53 -1.97
N ILE A 85 3.83 -15.26 -1.11
CA ILE A 85 3.97 -15.94 0.18
C ILE A 85 2.72 -15.74 1.04
N TRP A 86 2.22 -14.51 1.10
CA TRP A 86 1.06 -14.18 1.93
C TRP A 86 -0.21 -14.84 1.39
N TYR A 87 -0.39 -14.88 0.07
CA TYR A 87 -1.53 -15.50 -0.58
C TYR A 87 -1.58 -17.00 -0.33
N ILE A 88 -0.43 -17.69 -0.48
CA ILE A 88 -0.30 -19.12 -0.16
C ILE A 88 -0.69 -19.37 1.30
N LYS A 89 -0.19 -18.54 2.23
CA LYS A 89 -0.53 -18.65 3.66
C LYS A 89 -2.03 -18.46 3.93
N ILE A 90 -2.67 -17.52 3.23
CA ILE A 90 -4.11 -17.27 3.38
C ILE A 90 -4.93 -18.45 2.87
N ILE A 91 -4.60 -18.97 1.69
CA ILE A 91 -5.27 -20.15 1.13
C ILE A 91 -5.11 -21.32 2.09
N ASN A 92 -3.89 -21.60 2.58
CA ASN A 92 -3.67 -22.70 3.51
C ASN A 92 -4.50 -22.56 4.79
N VAL A 93 -4.58 -21.35 5.37
CA VAL A 93 -5.44 -21.09 6.53
C VAL A 93 -6.92 -21.26 6.21
N LEU A 94 -7.36 -20.82 5.04
CA LEU A 94 -8.76 -20.92 4.61
C LEU A 94 -9.16 -22.39 4.35
N THR A 95 -8.31 -23.15 3.67
CA THR A 95 -8.54 -24.59 3.39
C THR A 95 -8.56 -25.42 4.67
N LEU A 96 -7.65 -25.16 5.61
CA LEU A 96 -7.62 -25.82 6.92
C LEU A 96 -8.84 -25.44 7.79
N SER A 97 -9.30 -24.20 7.69
CA SER A 97 -10.53 -23.78 8.38
C SER A 97 -11.77 -24.38 7.73
N THR A 98 -11.91 -24.46 6.41
CA THR A 98 -13.08 -25.14 5.79
C THR A 98 -13.21 -26.61 6.20
N HIS A 99 -12.10 -27.31 6.47
CA HIS A 99 -12.12 -28.70 6.93
C HIS A 99 -12.56 -28.87 8.41
N THR A 100 -12.59 -27.79 9.19
CA THR A 100 -13.14 -27.75 10.57
C THR A 100 -14.57 -27.20 10.62
N TRP A 101 -15.13 -26.79 9.47
CA TRP A 101 -16.45 -26.16 9.33
C TRP A 101 -17.45 -27.04 8.55
N MET A 102 -17.28 -28.36 8.52
CA MET A 102 -18.44 -29.20 8.22
C MET A 102 -19.47 -28.94 9.33
N PRO A 103 -20.69 -28.46 8.99
CA PRO A 103 -21.73 -28.36 9.98
C PRO A 103 -21.98 -29.77 10.49
N LYS A 104 -21.62 -30.01 11.76
CA LYS A 104 -22.10 -31.18 12.48
C LYS A 104 -23.63 -31.09 12.36
N VAL A 105 -24.23 -31.95 11.54
CA VAL A 105 -25.68 -32.09 11.47
C VAL A 105 -26.11 -32.41 12.89
N GLU A 106 -26.71 -31.43 13.54
CA GLU A 106 -27.08 -31.48 14.93
C GLU A 106 -28.39 -32.26 15.00
N ASP A 107 -28.28 -33.59 15.11
CA ASP A 107 -29.39 -34.43 15.52
C ASP A 107 -29.79 -34.03 16.94
N LYS A 108 -30.96 -33.40 17.05
CA LYS A 108 -31.55 -33.00 18.32
C LYS A 108 -32.05 -34.24 19.07
N SER A 109 -31.21 -34.77 19.95
CA SER A 109 -31.71 -35.50 21.13
C SER A 109 -30.74 -35.43 22.31
N SER A 110 -31.28 -34.90 23.42
CA SER A 110 -30.90 -35.09 24.82
C SER A 110 -29.60 -34.48 25.39
N THR A 111 -29.80 -33.49 26.26
CA THR A 111 -29.40 -33.49 27.69
C THR A 111 -27.91 -33.36 28.08
N THR A 112 -27.61 -32.19 28.66
CA THR A 112 -26.63 -31.88 29.73
C THR A 112 -25.14 -31.70 29.39
N THR A 113 -24.61 -30.66 30.03
CA THR A 113 -23.21 -30.32 30.40
C THR A 113 -22.52 -29.23 29.59
N ALA A 114 -22.18 -28.18 30.33
CA ALA A 114 -21.40 -27.04 29.93
C ALA A 114 -20.03 -27.46 29.38
N SER A 115 -19.73 -26.98 28.18
CA SER A 115 -18.35 -26.77 27.74
C SER A 115 -18.35 -25.60 26.75
N THR A 116 -18.13 -24.39 27.29
CA THR A 116 -17.79 -23.19 26.54
C THR A 116 -16.39 -23.37 25.95
N VAL A 117 -16.26 -24.21 24.93
CA VAL A 117 -15.09 -24.21 24.05
C VAL A 117 -15.24 -22.99 23.17
N SER A 118 -14.56 -21.90 23.54
CA SER A 118 -14.43 -20.72 22.71
C SER A 118 -13.74 -21.13 21.42
N SER A 119 -14.55 -21.36 20.39
CA SER A 119 -14.07 -21.71 19.06
C SER A 119 -13.13 -20.59 18.60
N SER A 120 -11.85 -20.96 18.49
CA SER A 120 -10.74 -20.16 17.96
C SER A 120 -10.88 -19.94 16.45
N GLY A 121 -12.11 -19.69 15.98
CA GLY A 121 -12.39 -19.28 14.62
C GLY A 121 -11.72 -17.96 14.35
N THR A 122 -10.84 -17.94 13.35
CA THR A 122 -10.26 -16.72 12.79
C THR A 122 -11.37 -15.72 12.48
N SER A 123 -11.48 -14.66 13.28
CA SER A 123 -12.63 -13.76 13.15
C SER A 123 -12.69 -13.17 11.74
N LEU A 124 -13.87 -13.12 11.14
CA LEU A 124 -14.11 -12.53 9.81
C LEU A 124 -13.52 -11.11 9.68
N ALA A 125 -13.36 -10.39 10.79
CA ALA A 125 -12.69 -9.09 10.84
C ALA A 125 -11.18 -9.18 10.52
N LYS A 126 -10.48 -10.22 10.98
CA LYS A 126 -9.04 -10.44 10.72
C LYS A 126 -8.78 -10.77 9.25
N VAL A 127 -9.63 -11.58 8.64
CA VAL A 127 -9.55 -11.94 7.20
C VAL A 127 -9.79 -10.71 6.32
N LYS A 128 -10.73 -9.82 6.71
CA LYS A 128 -10.98 -8.55 6.01
C LYS A 128 -9.77 -7.62 6.02
N THR A 129 -9.09 -7.48 7.16
CA THR A 129 -7.85 -6.66 7.24
C THR A 129 -6.76 -7.20 6.33
N VAL A 130 -6.66 -8.52 6.17
CA VAL A 130 -5.71 -9.14 5.25
C VAL A 130 -6.08 -8.88 3.79
N HIS A 131 -7.34 -9.05 3.40
CA HIS A 131 -7.79 -8.75 2.03
C HIS A 131 -7.62 -7.27 1.68
N LEU A 132 -7.86 -6.38 2.64
CA LEU A 132 -7.60 -4.95 2.52
C LEU A 132 -6.11 -4.68 2.26
N ALA A 133 -5.21 -5.23 3.07
CA ALA A 133 -3.76 -5.08 2.89
C ALA A 133 -3.30 -5.63 1.53
N MET A 134 -3.84 -6.77 1.10
CA MET A 134 -3.57 -7.34 -0.23
C MET A 134 -4.02 -6.40 -1.35
N THR A 135 -5.22 -5.83 -1.25
CA THR A 135 -5.74 -4.92 -2.27
C THR A 135 -4.85 -3.69 -2.42
N ILE A 136 -4.37 -3.14 -1.30
CA ILE A 136 -3.41 -2.02 -1.31
C ILE A 136 -2.14 -2.39 -2.07
N ILE A 137 -1.57 -3.58 -1.81
CA ILE A 137 -0.34 -4.00 -2.49
C ILE A 137 -0.58 -4.33 -3.97
N ILE A 138 -1.73 -4.89 -4.35
CA ILE A 138 -2.08 -5.13 -5.76
C ILE A 138 -2.18 -3.80 -6.51
N VAL A 139 -2.91 -2.83 -5.96
CA VAL A 139 -3.05 -1.50 -6.54
C VAL A 139 -1.67 -0.85 -6.69
N PHE A 140 -0.81 -0.97 -5.69
CA PHE A 140 0.58 -0.51 -5.77
C PHE A 140 1.31 -1.14 -6.97
N VAL A 141 1.33 -2.46 -7.12
CA VAL A 141 2.01 -3.14 -8.24
C VAL A 141 1.43 -2.69 -9.59
N VAL A 142 0.09 -2.65 -9.72
CA VAL A 142 -0.57 -2.27 -10.97
C VAL A 142 -0.26 -0.83 -11.38
N CYS A 143 -0.23 0.12 -10.43
CA CYS A 143 0.08 1.52 -10.71
C CYS A 143 1.54 1.75 -11.10
N TRP A 144 2.47 0.96 -10.56
CA TRP A 144 3.91 1.10 -10.82
C TRP A 144 4.40 0.33 -12.04
N THR A 145 3.79 -0.81 -12.35
CA THR A 145 4.23 -1.71 -13.45
C THR A 145 4.36 -1.00 -14.80
N PRO A 146 3.35 -0.28 -15.32
CA PRO A 146 3.44 0.25 -16.69
C PRO A 146 4.53 1.31 -16.83
N TYR A 147 4.72 2.17 -15.83
CA TYR A 147 5.80 3.15 -15.80
C TYR A 147 7.16 2.44 -15.74
N MET A 148 7.36 1.49 -14.82
CA MET A 148 8.62 0.74 -14.69
C MET A 148 8.99 -0.02 -15.98
N VAL A 149 8.02 -0.65 -16.64
CA VAL A 149 8.27 -1.38 -17.90
C VAL A 149 8.75 -0.41 -18.98
N LEU A 150 8.07 0.72 -19.18
CA LEU A 150 8.50 1.72 -20.16
C LEU A 150 9.87 2.30 -19.83
N THR A 151 10.13 2.66 -18.58
CA THR A 151 11.43 3.19 -18.16
C THR A 151 12.55 2.18 -18.39
N LEU A 152 12.33 0.89 -18.11
CA LEU A 152 13.33 -0.15 -18.38
C LEU A 152 13.57 -0.32 -19.89
N ILE A 153 12.52 -0.30 -20.71
CA ILE A 153 12.68 -0.34 -22.18
C ILE A 153 13.53 0.84 -22.65
N GLU A 154 13.25 2.06 -22.16
CA GLU A 154 14.02 3.25 -22.54
C GLU A 154 15.49 3.14 -22.14
N VAL A 155 15.76 2.70 -20.91
CA VAL A 155 17.11 2.58 -20.35
C VAL A 155 17.94 1.50 -21.04
N TYR A 156 17.33 0.39 -21.46
CA TYR A 156 18.04 -0.71 -22.13
C TYR A 156 18.12 -0.56 -23.65
N SER A 157 17.22 0.19 -24.26
CA SER A 157 17.21 0.40 -25.71
C SER A 157 18.18 1.49 -26.18
N ASN A 158 19.02 2.04 -25.30
CA ASN A 158 19.95 3.14 -25.62
C ASN A 158 19.25 4.31 -26.36
N ARG A 159 18.02 4.65 -25.96
CA ARG A 159 17.17 5.68 -26.59
C ARG A 159 16.78 5.43 -28.05
N TYR A 160 16.84 4.17 -28.52
CA TYR A 160 16.34 3.82 -29.85
C TYR A 160 14.82 4.05 -29.98
N TRP A 161 14.08 3.80 -28.89
CA TRP A 161 12.64 4.06 -28.83
C TRP A 161 12.37 5.44 -28.25
N HIS A 162 11.79 6.32 -29.06
CA HIS A 162 11.30 7.62 -28.60
C HIS A 162 9.92 7.47 -27.96
N ILE A 163 9.89 7.37 -26.63
CA ILE A 163 8.65 7.39 -25.86
C ILE A 163 8.13 8.83 -25.83
N PRO A 164 6.87 9.10 -26.23
CA PRO A 164 6.35 10.45 -26.23
C PRO A 164 6.18 10.96 -24.80
N SER A 165 6.57 12.20 -24.54
CA SER A 165 6.61 12.77 -23.18
C SER A 165 5.26 12.77 -22.46
N TRP A 166 4.14 12.83 -23.19
CA TRP A 166 2.80 12.75 -22.60
C TRP A 166 2.52 11.37 -22.00
N LEU A 167 3.01 10.29 -22.64
CA LEU A 167 2.78 8.93 -22.19
C LEU A 167 3.60 8.65 -20.92
N ASP A 168 4.86 9.08 -20.92
CA ASP A 168 5.73 9.01 -19.75
C ASP A 168 5.11 9.79 -18.56
N GLY A 169 4.67 11.03 -18.80
CA GLY A 169 4.02 11.86 -17.79
C GLY A 169 2.72 11.25 -17.24
N VAL A 170 1.88 10.67 -18.09
CA VAL A 170 0.63 9.99 -17.66
C VAL A 170 0.94 8.78 -16.79
N LEU A 171 1.88 7.94 -17.21
CA LEU A 171 2.23 6.73 -16.47
C LEU A 171 2.94 7.03 -15.16
N GLN A 172 3.84 8.02 -15.16
CA GLN A 172 4.45 8.54 -13.94
C GLN A 172 3.38 9.09 -12.98
N THR A 173 2.39 9.83 -13.50
CA THR A 173 1.27 10.34 -12.69
C THR A 173 0.45 9.22 -12.06
N ILE A 174 0.17 8.14 -12.80
CA ILE A 174 -0.54 6.96 -12.27
C ILE A 174 0.27 6.30 -11.16
N SER A 175 1.59 6.16 -11.33
CA SER A 175 2.48 5.62 -10.29
C SER A 175 2.49 6.49 -9.03
N LEU A 176 2.50 7.81 -9.18
CA LEU A 176 2.44 8.76 -8.05
C LEU A 176 1.06 8.78 -7.37
N ALA A 177 -0.01 8.54 -8.12
CA ALA A 177 -1.38 8.49 -7.61
C ALA A 177 -1.68 7.27 -6.72
N GLN A 178 -0.74 6.32 -6.58
CA GLN A 178 -0.92 5.10 -5.77
C GLN A 178 -1.39 5.39 -4.32
N SER A 179 -0.87 6.45 -3.70
CA SER A 179 -1.24 6.86 -2.33
C SER A 179 -2.70 7.32 -2.23
N SER A 180 -3.24 7.90 -3.31
CA SER A 180 -4.60 8.43 -3.38
C SER A 180 -5.65 7.33 -3.41
N PHE A 181 -5.30 6.11 -3.82
CA PHE A 181 -6.23 4.98 -3.82
C PHE A 181 -6.51 4.43 -2.42
N ASN A 182 -5.61 4.66 -1.45
CA ASN A 182 -5.74 4.13 -0.09
C ASN A 182 -7.11 4.44 0.55
N PRO A 183 -7.58 5.71 0.65
CA PRO A 183 -8.92 6.03 1.15
C PRO A 183 -10.07 5.28 0.46
N PHE A 184 -10.04 5.16 -0.87
CA PHE A 184 -11.08 4.46 -1.63
C PHE A 184 -11.13 2.98 -1.28
N ILE A 185 -9.97 2.33 -1.16
CA ILE A 185 -9.88 0.93 -0.74
C ILE A 185 -10.46 0.76 0.67
N TYR A 186 -10.11 1.64 1.61
CA TYR A 186 -10.68 1.58 2.96
C TYR A 186 -12.20 1.76 2.95
N ILE A 187 -12.75 2.66 2.13
CA ILE A 187 -14.20 2.89 2.03
C ILE A 187 -14.92 1.64 1.50
N ILE A 188 -14.41 1.02 0.43
CA ILE A 188 -14.99 -0.18 -0.18
C ILE A 188 -15.02 -1.34 0.82
N PHE A 189 -13.89 -1.60 1.50
CA PHE A 189 -13.76 -2.73 2.43
C PHE A 189 -14.48 -2.51 3.77
N ASN A 190 -14.69 -1.25 4.18
CA ASN A 190 -15.42 -0.91 5.42
C ASN A 190 -16.92 -0.62 5.21
N HIS A 191 -17.44 -0.72 3.97
CA HIS A 191 -18.85 -0.40 3.65
C HIS A 191 -19.89 -1.30 4.36
N LYS A 192 -19.47 -2.29 5.15
CA LYS A 192 -20.36 -3.08 6.04
C LYS A 192 -20.33 -2.68 7.52
N ARG A 193 -20.06 -1.41 7.84
CA ARG A 193 -20.40 -0.87 9.17
C ARG A 193 -20.99 0.53 9.04
N LYS A 194 -22.34 0.62 9.03
CA LYS A 194 -23.09 1.83 9.37
C LYS A 194 -22.70 2.29 10.80
N ARG A 195 -21.52 2.90 10.94
CA ARG A 195 -21.06 3.62 12.13
C ARG A 195 -19.82 4.49 11.90
N SER A 196 -19.34 4.65 10.65
CA SER A 196 -18.24 5.59 10.35
C SER A 196 -18.72 7.02 10.04
N SER A 197 -19.99 7.21 9.64
CA SER A 197 -20.57 8.54 9.43
C SER A 197 -20.61 9.35 10.73
N THR A 198 -20.75 8.70 11.89
CA THR A 198 -20.76 9.39 13.19
C THR A 198 -19.38 9.92 13.59
N ILE A 199 -18.28 9.28 13.16
CA ILE A 199 -16.91 9.71 13.53
C ILE A 199 -16.47 10.90 12.65
N VAL A 200 -16.76 10.85 11.35
CA VAL A 200 -16.48 12.00 10.45
C VAL A 200 -17.35 13.20 10.83
N LEU A 201 -18.62 13.00 11.20
CA LEU A 201 -19.47 14.07 11.75
C LEU A 201 -19.03 14.55 13.14
N ALA A 202 -18.45 13.69 13.99
CA ALA A 202 -17.93 14.08 15.30
C ALA A 202 -16.64 14.91 15.21
N LEU A 203 -15.77 14.63 14.24
CA LEU A 203 -14.56 15.40 13.97
C LEU A 203 -14.84 16.74 13.27
N ALA A 204 -15.99 16.90 12.61
CA ALA A 204 -16.44 18.16 12.01
C ALA A 204 -17.11 19.13 13.01
N ARG A 205 -17.56 18.65 14.18
CA ARG A 205 -18.21 19.49 15.20
C ARG A 205 -17.35 20.63 15.77
N PRO A 206 -16.04 20.47 16.04
CA PRO A 206 -15.20 21.56 16.55
C PRO A 206 -15.05 22.71 15.52
N ILE A 207 -14.96 22.37 14.23
CA ILE A 207 -14.75 23.35 13.16
C ILE A 207 -16.01 24.20 12.94
N ILE A 208 -17.19 23.58 13.02
CA ILE A 208 -18.48 24.29 12.89
C ILE A 208 -18.73 25.20 14.11
N GLN A 209 -18.37 24.78 15.33
CA GLN A 209 -18.53 25.64 16.52
C GLN A 209 -17.59 26.84 16.51
N ILE A 210 -16.35 26.70 16.04
CA ILE A 210 -15.39 27.82 15.94
C ILE A 210 -15.87 28.86 14.91
N SER A 211 -16.49 28.44 13.80
CA SER A 211 -17.05 29.36 12.81
C SER A 211 -18.25 30.18 13.36
N ARG A 212 -19.11 29.57 14.18
CA ARG A 212 -20.25 30.25 14.82
C ARG A 212 -19.83 31.23 15.91
N ILE A 213 -18.75 30.96 16.64
CA ILE A 213 -18.22 31.88 17.66
C ILE A 213 -17.58 33.13 17.03
N LYS A 214 -16.88 32.97 15.89
CA LYS A 214 -16.33 34.13 15.14
C LYS A 214 -17.42 35.02 14.53
N SER A 215 -18.55 34.45 14.10
CA SER A 215 -19.69 35.20 13.57
C SER A 215 -20.43 36.04 14.62
N ARG A 216 -20.46 35.61 15.88
CA ARG A 216 -21.10 36.36 16.98
C ARG A 216 -20.26 37.49 17.58
N ARG A 217 -18.95 37.55 17.30
CA ARG A 217 -18.05 38.65 17.72
C ARG A 217 -17.90 39.77 16.68
N ARG A 218 -18.56 39.67 15.52
CA ARG A 218 -18.53 40.67 14.44
C ARG A 218 -19.87 41.39 14.23
N LYS A 219 -20.83 41.18 15.12
CA LYS A 219 -22.02 42.03 15.30
C LYS A 219 -21.92 42.65 16.68
#